data_AF-A0A955SGY1-F1
#
_entry.id   AF-A0A955SGY1-F1
#
_cell.length_a   1.000
_cell.length_b   1.000
_cell.length_c   1.000
_cell.angle_alpha   90.00
_cell.angle_beta   90.00
_cell.angle_gamma   90.00
#
_symmetry.space_group_name_H-M   'P 1'
#
loop_
_entity.id
_entity.type
_entity.pdbx_description
1 polymer ?
#
loop_
_entity_poly.entity_id
_entity_poly.type
_entity_poly.pdbx_seq_one_letter_code
_entity_poly.pdbx_strand_id
1 'polypeptide(L)'
;ERFIPQDGHIKLSVEGRSIDLRVSCCPTVFGESVVMRILDKGSLVLDVEQLGMSEVDQKKFDDVIHRPHGIFLVTGPTGSGKTTTLYTALTRIFTPKLKIITVEDPVEYQLQGICQIQVNPKRGLNFAEGLRSIVRQDPDVIMVGEIRDKETAEIAIRAALTGHLVFSTLHTNSAAGAIPRLTDMGVDPFLVSSSVNGILAQRLVRKICKQCRQEHEPTSEEKVLAKWQHIDDVKSYRGAGCEKCGGTGYRGRVGVFEFI
;
A
#
# COMPACT_ATOMS: atom_id res chain seq x y z
N GLU A 1 -30.21 16.69 2.04
CA GLU A 1 -30.86 15.47 1.52
C GLU A 1 -30.81 14.34 2.57
N ARG A 2 -31.85 13.50 2.72
CA ARG A 2 -31.86 12.36 3.69
C ARG A 2 -32.12 10.98 3.06
N PHE A 3 -32.35 10.94 1.76
CA PHE A 3 -32.75 9.72 1.03
C PHE A 3 -31.71 9.25 0.01
N ILE A 4 -30.57 9.93 -0.07
CA ILE A 4 -29.46 9.57 -0.96
C ILE A 4 -28.15 9.51 -0.15
N PRO A 5 -27.24 8.59 -0.48
CA PRO A 5 -25.89 8.61 0.06
C PRO A 5 -25.18 9.94 -0.24
N GLN A 6 -24.42 10.44 0.73
CA GLN A 6 -23.65 11.68 0.61
C GLN A 6 -22.22 11.46 1.11
N ASP A 7 -21.27 11.93 0.33
CA ASP A 7 -19.85 11.93 0.69
C ASP A 7 -19.36 13.37 0.82
N GLY A 8 -18.57 13.63 1.86
CA GLY A 8 -18.07 14.96 2.21
C GLY A 8 -16.61 14.92 2.65
N HIS A 9 -15.98 16.09 2.56
CA HIS A 9 -14.59 16.31 2.93
C HIS A 9 -14.49 17.50 3.88
N ILE A 10 -13.83 17.32 5.02
CA ILE A 10 -13.70 18.35 6.06
C ILE A 10 -12.24 18.44 6.48
N LYS A 11 -11.62 19.61 6.26
CA LYS A 11 -10.30 19.92 6.79
C LYS A 11 -10.46 20.66 8.12
N LEU A 12 -9.79 20.17 9.16
CA LEU A 12 -9.76 20.80 10.48
C LEU A 12 -8.33 20.86 11.03
N SER A 13 -8.13 21.80 11.95
CA SER A 13 -6.91 21.88 12.77
C SER A 13 -7.31 21.64 14.22
N VAL A 14 -6.78 20.59 14.84
CA VAL A 14 -7.05 20.23 16.24
C VAL A 14 -5.71 20.08 16.95
N GLU A 15 -5.51 20.84 18.04
CA GLU A 15 -4.27 20.83 18.83
C GLU A 15 -3.00 21.03 17.98
N GLY A 16 -3.08 21.89 16.97
CA GLY A 16 -1.98 22.17 16.03
C GLY A 16 -1.74 21.08 14.97
N ARG A 17 -2.53 20.01 14.95
CA ARG A 17 -2.48 18.97 13.92
C ARG A 17 -3.53 19.24 12.85
N SER A 18 -3.08 19.25 11.59
CA SER A 18 -3.99 19.29 10.44
C SER A 18 -4.55 17.89 10.19
N ILE A 19 -5.85 17.74 10.45
CA ILE A 19 -6.60 16.50 10.25
C ILE A 19 -7.53 16.68 9.06
N ASP A 20 -7.61 15.64 8.26
CA ASP A 20 -8.53 15.58 7.13
C ASP A 20 -9.56 14.47 7.36
N LEU A 21 -10.84 14.79 7.26
CA LEU A 21 -11.94 13.84 7.45
C LEU A 21 -12.67 13.58 6.15
N ARG A 22 -12.81 12.29 5.83
CA ARG A 22 -13.80 11.83 4.85
C ARG A 22 -15.04 11.37 5.59
N VAL A 23 -16.18 11.99 5.29
CA VAL A 23 -17.46 11.69 5.90
C VAL A 23 -18.34 11.04 4.85
N SER A 24 -18.93 9.89 5.17
CA SER A 24 -19.92 9.23 4.34
C SER A 24 -21.20 9.03 5.15
N CYS A 25 -22.31 9.53 4.62
CA CYS A 25 -23.64 9.41 5.19
C CYS A 25 -24.47 8.50 4.27
N CYS A 26 -25.05 7.43 4.82
CA CYS A 26 -25.88 6.50 4.07
C CYS A 26 -27.25 6.33 4.75
N PRO A 27 -28.36 6.44 4.02
CA PRO A 27 -29.68 6.18 4.58
C PRO A 27 -29.83 4.69 4.94
N THR A 28 -30.45 4.44 6.09
CA THR A 28 -30.75 3.11 6.62
C THR A 28 -32.21 3.06 7.05
N VAL A 29 -32.72 1.86 7.36
CA VAL A 29 -34.09 1.67 7.83
C VAL A 29 -34.39 2.46 9.12
N PHE A 30 -33.37 2.74 9.93
CA PHE A 30 -33.52 3.40 11.25
C PHE A 30 -33.01 4.85 11.28
N GLY A 31 -32.75 5.47 10.12
CA GLY A 31 -32.15 6.81 10.04
C GLY A 31 -30.88 6.82 9.18
N GLU A 32 -29.90 7.65 9.50
CA GLU A 32 -28.65 7.75 8.72
C GLU A 32 -27.49 7.07 9.46
N SER A 33 -26.71 6.27 8.74
CA SER A 33 -25.41 5.78 9.19
C SER A 33 -24.33 6.76 8.75
N VAL A 34 -23.51 7.22 9.69
CA VAL A 34 -22.42 8.16 9.41
C VAL A 34 -21.09 7.49 9.74
N VAL A 35 -20.20 7.43 8.75
CA VAL A 35 -18.84 6.93 8.91
C VAL A 35 -17.88 8.09 8.68
N MET A 36 -17.02 8.36 9.67
CA MET A 36 -15.93 9.33 9.56
C MET A 36 -14.60 8.59 9.51
N ARG A 37 -13.86 8.75 8.41
CA ARG A 37 -12.48 8.27 8.29
C ARG A 37 -11.53 9.43 8.55
N ILE A 38 -10.66 9.23 9.54
CA ILE A 38 -9.63 10.19 9.93
C ILE A 38 -8.35 9.95 9.12
N LEU A 39 -7.88 10.99 8.45
CA LEU A 39 -6.61 11.03 7.75
C LEU A 39 -5.71 12.04 8.50
N ASP A 40 -4.76 11.51 9.27
CA ASP A 40 -3.78 12.31 10.01
C ASP A 40 -2.51 12.45 9.16
N LYS A 41 -2.29 13.66 8.63
CA LYS A 41 -1.13 13.99 7.78
C LYS A 41 0.21 13.83 8.50
N GLY A 42 0.25 13.98 9.83
CA GLY A 42 1.48 13.85 10.62
C GLY A 42 1.88 12.41 10.94
N SER A 43 1.02 11.44 10.62
CA SER A 43 1.21 10.03 10.99
C SER A 43 1.85 9.18 9.88
N LEU A 44 2.13 9.79 8.71
CA LEU A 44 2.67 9.06 7.56
C LEU A 44 4.14 8.70 7.82
N VAL A 45 4.35 7.42 8.11
CA VAL A 45 5.67 6.82 8.18
C VAL A 45 6.20 6.66 6.75
N LEU A 46 7.16 7.51 6.36
CA LEU A 46 7.86 7.49 5.07
C LEU A 46 9.32 7.03 5.24
N ASP A 47 9.52 6.05 6.11
CA ASP A 47 10.83 5.53 6.46
C ASP A 47 10.77 4.00 6.31
N VAL A 48 11.62 3.46 5.43
CA VAL A 48 11.70 2.03 5.13
C VAL A 48 12.01 1.23 6.40
N GLU A 49 12.87 1.77 7.26
CA GLU A 49 13.30 1.13 8.49
C GLU A 49 12.13 0.98 9.48
N GLN A 50 11.10 1.84 9.36
CA GLN A 50 9.89 1.79 10.17
C GLN A 50 8.76 0.92 9.58
N LEU A 51 8.85 0.50 8.31
CA LEU A 51 7.86 -0.38 7.67
C LEU A 51 7.84 -1.79 8.30
N GLY A 52 8.98 -2.22 8.85
CA GLY A 52 9.14 -3.54 9.47
C GLY A 52 9.65 -4.62 8.52
N MET A 53 10.28 -4.23 7.41
CA MET A 53 10.99 -5.16 6.52
C MET A 53 12.22 -5.75 7.23
N SER A 54 12.53 -7.02 6.96
CA SER A 54 13.79 -7.63 7.39
C SER A 54 14.98 -6.97 6.68
N GLU A 55 16.20 -7.03 7.24
CA GLU A 55 17.39 -6.48 6.57
C GLU A 55 17.62 -7.06 5.16
N VAL A 56 17.25 -8.33 4.97
CA VAL A 56 17.35 -9.02 3.67
C VAL A 56 16.34 -8.43 2.68
N ASP A 57 15.09 -8.25 3.09
CA ASP A 57 14.05 -7.68 2.23
C ASP A 57 14.28 -6.19 1.97
N GLN A 58 14.84 -5.45 2.93
CA GLN A 58 15.23 -4.06 2.74
C GLN A 58 16.29 -3.91 1.65
N LYS A 59 17.31 -4.78 1.61
CA LYS A 59 18.32 -4.78 0.54
C LYS A 59 17.69 -5.06 -0.83
N LYS A 60 16.85 -6.08 -0.94
CA LYS A 60 16.12 -6.39 -2.18
C LYS A 60 15.22 -5.22 -2.62
N PHE A 61 14.53 -4.61 -1.66
CA PHE A 61 13.69 -3.45 -1.90
C PHE A 61 14.51 -2.28 -2.45
N ASP A 62 15.61 -1.92 -1.78
CA ASP A 62 16.51 -0.86 -2.24
C ASP A 62 17.08 -1.16 -3.63
N ASP A 63 17.50 -2.39 -3.90
CA ASP A 63 18.01 -2.78 -5.21
C ASP A 63 16.94 -2.62 -6.31
N VAL A 64 15.69 -2.99 -6.04
CA VAL A 64 14.59 -2.92 -7.01
C VAL A 64 14.15 -1.49 -7.28
N ILE A 65 13.99 -0.66 -6.25
CA ILE A 65 13.51 0.72 -6.43
C ILE A 65 14.53 1.63 -7.12
N HIS A 66 15.82 1.27 -7.13
CA HIS A 66 16.88 2.03 -7.82
C HIS A 66 17.19 1.52 -9.23
N ARG A 67 16.44 0.53 -9.74
CA ARG A 67 16.61 0.09 -11.12
C ARG A 67 16.23 1.21 -12.10
N PRO A 68 16.92 1.32 -13.24
CA PRO A 68 16.66 2.39 -14.21
C PRO A 68 15.29 2.28 -14.87
N HIS A 69 14.78 1.06 -15.06
CA HIS A 69 13.49 0.79 -15.67
C HIS A 69 12.93 -0.56 -15.21
N GLY A 70 11.68 -0.83 -15.54
CA GLY A 70 10.95 -2.05 -15.19
C GLY A 70 9.80 -1.77 -14.22
N ILE A 71 9.03 -2.80 -13.85
CA ILE A 71 7.86 -2.67 -12.98
C ILE A 71 8.08 -3.33 -11.61
N PHE A 72 7.82 -2.59 -10.54
CA PHE A 72 7.75 -3.09 -9.17
C PHE A 72 6.30 -3.13 -8.71
N LEU A 73 5.87 -4.30 -8.23
CA LEU A 73 4.47 -4.56 -7.86
C LEU A 73 4.36 -4.79 -6.35
N VAL A 74 3.50 -4.02 -5.69
CA VAL A 74 3.15 -4.27 -4.29
C VAL A 74 1.77 -4.90 -4.22
N THR A 75 1.66 -6.06 -3.59
CA THR A 75 0.41 -6.83 -3.52
C THR A 75 -0.12 -6.99 -2.10
N GLY A 76 -1.41 -7.24 -2.00
CA GLY A 76 -2.08 -7.50 -0.74
C GLY A 76 -3.52 -6.99 -0.69
N PRO A 77 -4.28 -7.37 0.35
CA PRO A 77 -5.66 -6.94 0.52
C PRO A 77 -5.78 -5.43 0.81
N THR A 78 -7.02 -4.94 0.85
CA THR A 78 -7.29 -3.58 1.30
C THR A 78 -6.81 -3.39 2.75
N GLY A 79 -6.17 -2.25 3.02
CA GLY A 79 -5.64 -1.94 4.35
C GLY A 79 -4.34 -2.68 4.72
N SER A 80 -3.66 -3.33 3.76
CA SER A 80 -2.36 -3.96 4.00
C SER A 80 -1.17 -2.99 3.98
N GLY A 81 -1.39 -1.71 3.73
CA GLY A 81 -0.32 -0.68 3.73
C GLY A 81 0.44 -0.52 2.42
N LYS A 82 -0.08 -1.03 1.28
CA LYS A 82 0.57 -0.92 -0.05
C LYS A 82 0.94 0.52 -0.41
N THR A 83 -0.01 1.45 -0.28
CA THR A 83 0.19 2.87 -0.58
C THR A 83 1.30 3.47 0.28
N THR A 84 1.37 3.12 1.57
CA THR A 84 2.44 3.57 2.47
C THR A 84 3.81 3.09 1.97
N THR A 85 3.92 1.83 1.57
CA THR A 85 5.17 1.27 1.02
C THR A 85 5.55 1.93 -0.30
N LEU A 86 4.60 2.14 -1.22
CA LEU A 86 4.87 2.86 -2.47
C LEU A 86 5.30 4.31 -2.23
N TYR A 87 4.62 5.03 -1.34
CA TYR A 87 5.02 6.41 -1.00
C TYR A 87 6.40 6.45 -0.35
N THR A 88 6.74 5.44 0.46
CA THR A 88 8.08 5.29 1.03
C THR A 88 9.12 5.06 -0.07
N ALA A 89 8.85 4.17 -1.04
CA ALA A 89 9.71 3.95 -2.20
C ALA A 89 9.96 5.25 -2.98
N LEU A 90 8.88 5.95 -3.34
CA LEU A 90 8.95 7.20 -4.10
C LEU A 90 9.72 8.29 -3.35
N THR A 91 9.50 8.42 -2.04
CA THR A 91 10.21 9.39 -1.20
C THR A 91 11.70 9.05 -1.08
N ARG A 92 12.06 7.77 -1.00
CA ARG A 92 13.44 7.31 -0.89
C ARG A 92 14.26 7.56 -2.16
N ILE A 93 13.66 7.37 -3.34
CA ILE A 93 14.34 7.62 -4.62
C ILE A 93 14.24 9.06 -5.10
N PHE A 94 13.37 9.87 -4.49
CA PHE A 94 13.09 11.22 -4.95
C PHE A 94 14.36 12.07 -4.96
N THR A 95 14.65 12.67 -6.11
CA THR A 95 15.60 13.75 -6.24
C THR A 95 15.00 14.81 -7.17
N PRO A 96 15.39 16.09 -7.07
CA PRO A 96 14.92 17.13 -7.98
C PRO A 96 15.24 16.90 -9.47
N LYS A 97 16.08 15.91 -9.78
CA LYS A 97 16.45 15.52 -11.15
C LYS A 97 15.45 14.54 -11.77
N LEU A 98 14.66 13.84 -10.95
CA LEU A 98 13.71 12.82 -11.40
C LEU A 98 12.31 13.43 -11.49
N LYS A 99 11.68 13.29 -12.65
CA LYS A 99 10.27 13.60 -12.86
C LYS A 99 9.42 12.39 -12.47
N ILE A 100 8.88 12.44 -11.25
CA ILE A 100 7.98 11.42 -10.72
C ILE A 100 6.52 11.86 -10.93
N ILE A 101 5.71 11.02 -11.59
CA ILE A 101 4.29 11.29 -11.83
C ILE A 101 3.44 10.10 -11.39
N THR A 102 2.35 10.35 -10.66
CA THR A 102 1.44 9.33 -10.15
C THR A 102 0.02 9.51 -10.69
N VAL A 103 -0.73 8.42 -10.79
CA VAL A 103 -2.19 8.40 -10.99
C VAL A 103 -2.85 7.56 -9.90
N GLU A 104 -3.76 8.14 -9.12
CA GLU A 104 -4.27 7.56 -7.87
C GLU A 104 -5.78 7.76 -7.69
N ASP A 105 -6.44 6.84 -6.97
CA ASP A 105 -7.88 6.90 -6.68
C ASP A 105 -8.20 6.61 -5.19
N PRO A 106 -8.34 7.64 -4.35
CA PRO A 106 -7.90 9.03 -4.52
C PRO A 106 -6.44 9.23 -4.08
N VAL A 107 -5.92 10.45 -4.19
CA VAL A 107 -4.64 10.83 -3.60
C VAL A 107 -4.82 10.91 -2.07
N GLU A 108 -4.10 10.07 -1.32
CA GLU A 108 -4.24 10.00 0.14
C GLU A 108 -3.45 11.11 0.84
N TYR A 109 -2.23 11.39 0.38
CA TYR A 109 -1.37 12.47 0.89
C TYR A 109 -0.62 13.14 -0.25
N GLN A 110 -0.33 14.43 -0.08
CA GLN A 110 0.48 15.19 -1.01
C GLN A 110 1.96 14.97 -0.71
N LEU A 111 2.68 14.37 -1.65
CA LEU A 111 4.12 14.17 -1.60
C LEU A 111 4.82 15.37 -2.25
N GLN A 112 5.75 15.96 -1.51
CA GLN A 112 6.50 17.12 -2.00
C GLN A 112 7.36 16.74 -3.21
N GLY A 113 7.28 17.54 -4.27
CA GLY A 113 8.10 17.34 -5.49
C GLY A 113 7.58 16.27 -6.45
N ILE A 114 6.47 15.60 -6.13
CA ILE A 114 5.87 14.56 -6.98
C ILE A 114 4.59 15.10 -7.62
N CYS A 115 4.44 14.89 -8.93
CA CYS A 115 3.23 15.26 -9.66
C CYS A 115 2.15 14.20 -9.45
N GLN A 116 1.15 14.46 -8.60
CA GLN A 116 0.09 13.49 -8.31
C GLN A 116 -1.21 13.83 -9.04
N ILE A 117 -1.68 12.90 -9.87
CA ILE A 117 -2.95 12.98 -10.60
C ILE A 117 -4.00 12.16 -9.87
N GLN A 118 -5.13 12.77 -9.53
CA GLN A 118 -6.27 12.04 -8.98
C GLN A 118 -7.22 11.62 -10.11
N VAL A 119 -7.61 10.35 -10.11
CA VAL A 119 -8.66 9.81 -10.98
C VAL A 119 -9.96 10.60 -10.80
N ASN A 120 -10.60 10.92 -11.92
CA ASN A 120 -11.86 11.66 -11.96
C ASN A 120 -12.80 11.06 -13.04
N PRO A 121 -13.56 10.01 -12.69
CA PRO A 121 -14.43 9.32 -13.63
C PRO A 121 -15.53 10.22 -14.20
N LYS A 122 -16.01 11.21 -13.42
CA LYS A 122 -17.01 12.20 -13.87
C LYS A 122 -16.52 13.07 -15.03
N ARG A 123 -15.20 13.21 -15.18
CA ARG A 123 -14.55 13.94 -16.28
C ARG A 123 -13.85 13.02 -17.28
N GLY A 124 -14.10 11.70 -17.20
CA GLY A 124 -13.49 10.71 -18.09
C GLY A 124 -12.01 10.39 -17.80
N LEU A 125 -11.44 10.89 -16.70
CA LEU A 125 -10.05 10.61 -16.32
C LEU A 125 -9.99 9.35 -15.45
N ASN A 126 -9.75 8.18 -16.06
CA ASN A 126 -9.53 6.91 -15.35
C ASN A 126 -8.03 6.55 -15.28
N PHE A 127 -7.68 5.38 -14.72
CA PHE A 127 -6.29 4.94 -14.62
C PHE A 127 -5.59 4.81 -15.99
N ALA A 128 -6.24 4.18 -16.98
CA ALA A 128 -5.68 4.01 -18.31
C ALA A 128 -5.43 5.36 -19.00
N GLU A 129 -6.38 6.29 -18.98
CA GLU A 129 -6.24 7.62 -19.57
C GLU A 129 -5.22 8.50 -18.85
N GLY A 130 -5.20 8.42 -17.51
CA GLY A 130 -4.17 9.08 -16.70
C GLY A 130 -2.78 8.57 -17.08
N LEU A 131 -2.61 7.25 -17.14
CA LEU A 131 -1.34 6.61 -17.48
C LEU A 131 -0.89 6.92 -18.92
N ARG A 132 -1.80 6.91 -19.91
CA ARG A 132 -1.52 7.37 -21.28
C ARG A 132 -1.03 8.81 -21.33
N SER A 133 -1.60 9.66 -20.49
CA SER A 133 -1.20 11.05 -20.41
C SER A 133 0.17 11.19 -19.76
N ILE A 134 0.44 10.42 -18.70
CA ILE A 134 1.73 10.40 -18.00
C ILE A 134 2.87 10.01 -18.93
N VAL A 135 2.74 8.98 -19.77
CA VAL A 135 3.83 8.56 -20.67
C VAL A 135 4.21 9.60 -21.72
N ARG A 136 3.37 10.61 -21.96
CA ARG A 136 3.67 11.76 -22.84
C ARG A 136 4.25 12.97 -22.09
N GLN A 137 4.43 12.85 -20.78
CA GLN A 137 4.98 13.91 -19.94
C GLN A 137 6.48 13.75 -19.72
N ASP A 138 7.18 12.90 -20.46
CA ASP A 138 8.63 12.65 -20.25
C ASP A 138 8.96 12.28 -18.77
N PRO A 139 8.25 11.30 -18.16
CA PRO A 139 8.52 10.91 -16.77
C PRO A 139 9.77 10.04 -16.67
N ASP A 140 10.46 10.09 -15.53
CA ASP A 140 11.47 9.07 -15.18
C ASP A 140 10.82 7.91 -14.41
N VAL A 141 9.92 8.26 -13.50
CA VAL A 141 9.24 7.33 -12.60
C VAL A 141 7.73 7.53 -12.69
N ILE A 142 7.01 6.42 -12.82
CA ILE A 142 5.56 6.39 -12.90
C ILE A 142 5.01 5.58 -11.73
N MET A 143 3.99 6.08 -11.03
CA MET A 143 3.22 5.26 -10.08
C MET A 143 1.75 5.19 -10.50
N VAL A 144 1.25 3.97 -10.63
CA VAL A 144 -0.17 3.68 -10.89
C VAL A 144 -0.76 3.13 -9.61
N GLY A 145 -1.77 3.81 -9.04
CA GLY A 145 -2.33 3.46 -7.73
C GLY A 145 -2.73 1.99 -7.64
N GLU A 146 -3.28 1.44 -8.72
CA GLU A 146 -3.61 0.03 -8.86
C GLU A 146 -3.80 -0.37 -10.33
N ILE A 147 -3.55 -1.63 -10.65
CA ILE A 147 -3.92 -2.24 -11.93
C ILE A 147 -5.17 -3.11 -11.70
N ARG A 148 -6.29 -2.71 -12.30
CA ARG A 148 -7.57 -3.44 -12.21
C ARG A 148 -7.97 -4.14 -13.50
N ASP A 149 -7.50 -3.64 -14.63
CA ASP A 149 -7.92 -4.04 -15.96
C ASP A 149 -6.74 -4.26 -16.91
N LYS A 150 -7.03 -4.93 -18.03
CA LYS A 150 -6.07 -5.27 -19.08
C LYS A 150 -5.38 -4.03 -19.64
N GLU A 151 -6.16 -2.99 -19.93
CA GLU A 151 -5.70 -1.80 -20.62
C GLU A 151 -4.63 -1.07 -19.79
N THR A 152 -4.90 -0.84 -18.51
CA THR A 152 -3.95 -0.26 -17.56
C THR A 152 -2.71 -1.14 -17.41
N ALA A 153 -2.88 -2.46 -17.32
CA ALA A 153 -1.76 -3.41 -17.22
C ALA A 153 -0.83 -3.35 -18.44
N GLU A 154 -1.39 -3.37 -19.65
CA GLU A 154 -0.63 -3.31 -20.89
C GLU A 154 0.16 -2.00 -21.02
N ILE A 155 -0.45 -0.87 -20.68
CA ILE A 155 0.24 0.43 -20.75
C ILE A 155 1.37 0.48 -19.71
N ALA A 156 1.13 0.01 -18.47
CA ALA A 156 2.14 0.01 -17.41
C ALA A 156 3.35 -0.85 -17.78
N ILE A 157 3.11 -2.04 -18.33
CA ILE A 157 4.18 -2.95 -18.76
C ILE A 157 4.93 -2.40 -19.97
N ARG A 158 4.24 -1.80 -20.94
CA ARG A 158 4.91 -1.13 -22.06
C ARG A 158 5.78 0.02 -21.58
N ALA A 159 5.29 0.87 -20.68
CA ALA A 159 6.09 1.96 -20.10
C ALA A 159 7.35 1.41 -19.42
N ALA A 160 7.23 0.33 -18.65
CA ALA A 160 8.35 -0.36 -18.03
C ALA A 160 9.38 -0.89 -19.03
N LEU A 161 8.93 -1.43 -20.16
CA LEU A 161 9.79 -1.93 -21.24
C LEU A 161 10.42 -0.80 -22.09
N THR A 162 9.80 0.37 -22.14
CA THR A 162 10.34 1.55 -22.84
C THR A 162 11.17 2.45 -21.94
N GLY A 163 11.78 1.92 -20.88
CA GLY A 163 12.80 2.63 -20.10
C GLY A 163 12.29 3.41 -18.88
N HIS A 164 11.03 3.24 -18.46
CA HIS A 164 10.50 3.89 -17.26
C HIS A 164 10.56 2.95 -16.05
N LEU A 165 10.78 3.51 -14.86
CA LEU A 165 10.56 2.77 -13.62
C LEU A 165 9.09 2.92 -13.20
N VAL A 166 8.37 1.82 -13.13
CA VAL A 166 6.92 1.79 -12.86
C VAL A 166 6.64 1.13 -11.52
N PHE A 167 5.87 1.82 -10.69
CA PHE A 167 5.35 1.33 -9.42
C PHE A 167 3.84 1.07 -9.56
N SER A 168 3.36 -0.07 -9.08
CA SER A 168 1.92 -0.30 -9.04
C SER A 168 1.48 -1.25 -7.94
N THR A 169 0.17 -1.34 -7.73
CA THR A 169 -0.42 -2.33 -6.83
C THR A 169 -1.32 -3.34 -7.53
N LEU A 170 -1.37 -4.54 -6.96
CA LEU A 170 -2.32 -5.60 -7.33
C LEU A 170 -3.00 -6.16 -6.08
N HIS A 171 -4.21 -6.66 -6.27
CA HIS A 171 -4.97 -7.34 -5.21
C HIS A 171 -4.78 -8.86 -5.30
N THR A 172 -3.63 -9.34 -4.84
CA THR A 172 -3.32 -10.78 -4.71
C THR A 172 -2.94 -11.14 -3.28
N ASN A 173 -3.02 -12.43 -2.94
CA ASN A 173 -2.77 -12.93 -1.58
C ASN A 173 -1.30 -13.28 -1.29
N SER A 174 -0.47 -13.35 -2.33
CA SER A 174 0.97 -13.66 -2.30
C SER A 174 1.70 -12.89 -3.41
N ALA A 175 3.04 -12.84 -3.34
CA ALA A 175 3.84 -12.19 -4.37
C ALA A 175 3.78 -12.99 -5.66
N ALA A 176 3.97 -14.31 -5.59
CA ALA A 176 3.92 -15.19 -6.76
C ALA A 176 2.56 -15.14 -7.50
N GLY A 177 1.47 -14.84 -6.77
CA GLY A 177 0.13 -14.69 -7.36
C GLY A 177 -0.02 -13.48 -8.28
N ALA A 178 0.91 -12.53 -8.29
CA ALA A 178 0.86 -11.36 -9.18
C ALA A 178 1.05 -11.73 -10.66
N ILE A 179 1.94 -12.69 -10.95
CA ILE A 179 2.25 -13.13 -12.32
C ILE A 179 1.00 -13.73 -13.00
N PRO A 180 0.36 -14.79 -12.47
CA PRO A 180 -0.85 -15.33 -13.08
C PRO A 180 -1.97 -14.31 -13.11
N ARG A 181 -2.05 -13.38 -12.14
CA ARG A 181 -3.06 -12.32 -12.17
C ARG A 181 -2.90 -11.38 -13.37
N LEU A 182 -1.67 -11.03 -13.76
CA LEU A 182 -1.41 -10.24 -14.97
C LEU A 182 -1.74 -11.04 -16.23
N THR A 183 -1.38 -12.33 -16.27
CA THR A 183 -1.73 -13.23 -17.37
C THR A 183 -3.24 -13.38 -17.53
N ASP A 184 -3.98 -13.53 -16.44
CA ASP A 184 -5.45 -13.63 -16.41
C ASP A 184 -6.12 -12.34 -16.89
N MET A 185 -5.50 -11.17 -16.66
CA MET A 185 -5.92 -9.91 -17.25
C MET A 185 -5.66 -9.84 -18.76
N GLY A 186 -4.96 -10.82 -19.34
CA GLY A 186 -4.67 -10.89 -20.77
C GLY A 186 -3.38 -10.21 -21.19
N VAL A 187 -2.45 -9.99 -20.24
CA VAL A 187 -1.07 -9.61 -20.54
C VAL A 187 -0.30 -10.85 -21.00
N ASP A 188 0.49 -10.71 -22.06
CA ASP A 188 1.37 -11.78 -22.53
C ASP A 188 2.41 -12.16 -21.45
N PRO A 189 2.54 -13.45 -21.07
CA PRO A 189 3.52 -13.90 -20.10
C PRO A 189 4.97 -13.49 -20.40
N PHE A 190 5.35 -13.40 -21.67
CA PHE A 190 6.67 -12.95 -22.09
C PHE A 190 6.92 -11.49 -21.72
N LEU A 191 5.90 -10.63 -21.82
CA LEU A 191 6.01 -9.23 -21.42
C LEU A 191 6.11 -9.10 -19.90
N VAL A 192 5.39 -9.95 -19.15
CA VAL A 192 5.49 -9.98 -17.68
C VAL A 192 6.91 -10.37 -17.25
N SER A 193 7.46 -11.47 -17.79
CA SER A 193 8.81 -11.94 -17.43
C SER A 193 9.91 -10.94 -17.79
N SER A 194 9.72 -10.17 -18.87
CA SER A 194 10.70 -9.20 -19.36
C SER A 194 10.65 -7.83 -18.65
N SER A 195 9.56 -7.53 -17.94
CA SER A 195 9.34 -6.20 -17.35
C SER A 195 9.38 -6.17 -15.82
N VAL A 196 8.99 -7.25 -15.14
CA VAL A 196 8.86 -7.28 -13.67
C VAL A 196 10.24 -7.34 -13.00
N ASN A 197 10.54 -6.33 -12.19
CA ASN A 197 11.78 -6.25 -11.42
C ASN A 197 11.69 -6.93 -10.04
N GLY A 198 10.49 -6.96 -9.47
CA GLY A 198 10.24 -7.54 -8.15
C GLY A 198 8.77 -7.42 -7.76
N ILE A 199 8.34 -8.31 -6.88
CA ILE A 199 6.98 -8.34 -6.35
C ILE A 199 7.03 -8.46 -4.83
N LEU A 200 6.37 -7.52 -4.15
CA LEU A 200 6.28 -7.46 -2.71
C LEU A 200 4.85 -7.73 -2.25
N ALA A 201 4.59 -8.91 -1.69
CA ALA A 201 3.35 -9.16 -0.96
C ALA A 201 3.43 -8.58 0.46
N GLN A 202 2.38 -7.89 0.88
CA GLN A 202 2.34 -7.22 2.17
C GLN A 202 1.05 -7.49 2.94
N ARG A 203 1.19 -7.67 4.25
CA ARG A 203 0.09 -7.63 5.22
C ARG A 203 0.47 -6.74 6.41
N LEU A 204 -0.54 -6.24 7.14
CA LEU A 204 -0.33 -5.58 8.43
C LEU A 204 -0.79 -6.49 9.55
N VAL A 205 0.07 -6.67 10.55
CA VAL A 205 -0.28 -7.35 11.81
C VAL A 205 -0.22 -6.36 12.97
N ARG A 206 -1.01 -6.63 14.01
CA ARG A 206 -1.06 -5.79 15.20
C ARG A 206 0.19 -6.00 16.05
N LYS A 207 0.83 -4.92 16.52
CA LYS A 207 1.97 -5.01 17.45
C LYS A 207 1.46 -5.28 18.88
N ILE A 208 2.10 -6.20 19.59
CA ILE A 208 1.80 -6.47 21.00
C ILE A 208 2.07 -5.19 21.80
N CYS A 209 1.15 -4.83 22.70
CA CYS A 209 1.30 -3.67 23.56
C CYS A 209 2.51 -3.85 24.49
N LYS A 210 3.47 -2.92 24.44
CA LYS A 210 4.70 -2.98 25.25
C LYS A 210 4.45 -2.94 26.77
N GLN A 211 3.32 -2.39 27.22
CA GLN A 211 2.99 -2.19 28.63
C GLN A 211 2.36 -3.43 29.30
N CYS A 212 1.63 -4.24 28.53
CA CYS A 212 0.97 -5.45 29.03
C CYS A 212 1.44 -6.72 28.29
N ARG A 213 2.65 -6.67 27.72
CA ARG A 213 3.32 -7.81 27.09
C ARG A 213 3.68 -8.82 28.18
N GLN A 214 3.25 -10.04 28.02
CA GLN A 214 3.56 -11.17 28.91
C GLN A 214 4.10 -12.32 28.07
N GLU A 215 5.01 -13.10 28.66
CA GLU A 215 5.50 -14.34 28.06
C GLU A 215 4.32 -15.34 27.96
N HIS A 216 4.26 -16.07 26.85
CA HIS A 216 3.17 -16.98 26.52
C HIS A 216 3.78 -18.26 25.97
N GLU A 217 3.43 -19.40 26.55
CA GLU A 217 3.80 -20.70 25.99
C GLU A 217 2.87 -21.03 24.82
N PRO A 218 3.40 -21.24 23.60
CA PRO A 218 2.59 -21.55 22.44
C PRO A 218 1.74 -22.81 22.63
N THR A 219 0.46 -22.73 22.29
CA THR A 219 -0.43 -23.91 22.29
C THR A 219 -0.04 -24.87 21.18
N SER A 220 -0.47 -26.14 21.26
CA SER A 220 -0.21 -27.14 20.22
C SER A 220 -0.65 -26.67 18.83
N GLU A 221 -1.77 -25.95 18.74
CA GLU A 221 -2.27 -25.37 17.48
C GLU A 221 -1.34 -24.28 16.94
N GLU A 222 -0.85 -23.39 17.80
CA GLU A 222 0.10 -22.33 17.44
C GLU A 222 1.43 -22.93 16.95
N LYS A 223 1.90 -23.99 17.59
CA LYS A 223 3.10 -24.74 17.16
C LYS A 223 2.94 -25.35 15.77
N VAL A 224 1.78 -25.98 15.51
CA VAL A 224 1.45 -26.54 14.18
C VAL A 224 1.35 -25.44 13.12
N LEU A 225 0.68 -24.33 13.44
CA LEU A 225 0.47 -23.22 12.50
C LEU A 225 1.78 -22.55 12.11
N ALA A 226 2.71 -22.39 13.05
CA ALA A 226 4.01 -21.78 12.80
C ALA A 226 4.85 -22.60 11.81
N LYS A 227 4.61 -23.91 11.67
CA LYS A 227 5.44 -24.84 10.87
C LYS A 227 6.93 -24.77 11.21
N TRP A 228 7.28 -24.28 12.40
CA TRP A 228 8.66 -24.09 12.83
C TRP A 228 9.13 -25.33 13.58
N GLN A 229 10.22 -25.95 13.11
CA GLN A 229 10.81 -27.12 13.75
C GLN A 229 11.47 -26.82 15.11
N HIS A 230 11.64 -25.53 15.48
CA HIS A 230 12.37 -25.08 16.68
C HIS A 230 11.56 -24.11 17.55
N ILE A 231 10.23 -24.23 17.59
CA ILE A 231 9.40 -23.28 18.34
C ILE A 231 9.63 -23.36 19.86
N ASP A 232 10.11 -24.50 20.36
CA ASP A 232 10.35 -24.71 21.80
C ASP A 232 11.50 -23.84 22.34
N ASP A 233 12.39 -23.35 21.46
CA ASP A 233 13.49 -22.44 21.82
C ASP A 233 13.12 -20.95 21.66
N VAL A 234 11.90 -20.64 21.18
CA VAL A 234 11.48 -19.28 20.86
C VAL A 234 10.49 -18.74 21.89
N LYS A 235 10.94 -17.74 22.66
CA LYS A 235 10.07 -17.00 23.57
C LYS A 235 8.94 -16.32 22.80
N SER A 236 7.72 -16.74 23.09
CA SER A 236 6.50 -16.17 22.53
C SER A 236 5.83 -15.24 23.53
N TYR A 237 5.04 -14.29 23.02
CA TYR A 237 4.46 -13.25 23.85
C TYR A 237 3.03 -12.94 23.43
N ARG A 238 2.22 -12.51 24.41
CA ARG A 238 0.84 -12.07 24.21
C ARG A 238 0.59 -10.79 24.99
N GLY A 239 -0.37 -9.99 24.54
CA GLY A 239 -0.84 -8.81 25.28
C GLY A 239 -2.01 -9.18 26.18
N ALA A 240 -1.88 -8.93 27.48
CA ALA A 240 -2.95 -9.22 28.46
C ALA A 240 -4.11 -8.20 28.43
N GLY A 241 -3.90 -7.03 27.82
CA GLY A 241 -4.84 -5.91 27.85
C GLY A 241 -4.56 -4.95 29.01
N CYS A 242 -4.55 -3.65 28.73
CA CYS A 242 -4.40 -2.60 29.74
C CYS A 242 -5.06 -1.31 29.23
N GLU A 243 -5.17 -0.31 30.10
CA GLU A 243 -5.73 1.00 29.76
C GLU A 243 -5.02 1.65 28.55
N LYS A 244 -3.69 1.55 28.47
CA LYS A 244 -2.88 2.13 27.37
C LYS A 244 -3.16 1.52 25.99
N CYS A 245 -3.76 0.34 25.91
CA CYS A 245 -4.18 -0.30 24.67
C CYS A 245 -5.70 -0.50 24.57
N GLY A 246 -6.48 0.14 25.46
CA GLY A 246 -7.93 -0.01 25.52
C GLY A 246 -8.40 -1.45 25.75
N GLY A 247 -7.63 -2.23 26.53
CA GLY A 247 -7.94 -3.63 26.83
C GLY A 247 -7.66 -4.63 25.70
N THR A 248 -7.25 -4.19 24.51
CA THR A 248 -7.08 -5.09 23.35
C THR A 248 -5.85 -5.99 23.41
N GLY A 249 -4.84 -5.61 24.20
CA GLY A 249 -3.51 -6.25 24.21
C GLY A 249 -2.58 -5.80 23.08
N TYR A 250 -3.05 -4.95 22.15
CA TYR A 250 -2.30 -4.52 20.97
C TYR A 250 -2.27 -3.00 20.83
N ARG A 251 -1.16 -2.45 20.33
CA ARG A 251 -1.07 -1.01 20.03
C ARG A 251 -0.15 -0.77 18.83
N GLY A 252 -0.70 -0.21 17.77
CA GLY A 252 0.00 -0.01 16.50
C GLY A 252 0.04 -1.27 15.62
N ARG A 253 0.66 -1.14 14.45
CA ARG A 253 0.76 -2.19 13.43
C ARG A 253 2.19 -2.27 12.90
N VAL A 254 2.56 -3.42 12.33
CA VAL A 254 3.82 -3.65 11.61
C VAL A 254 3.51 -4.36 10.29
N GLY A 255 4.30 -4.08 9.25
CA GLY A 255 4.27 -4.84 8.03
C GLY A 255 4.89 -6.22 8.20
N VAL A 256 4.34 -7.20 7.50
CA VAL A 256 4.99 -8.49 7.21
C VAL A 256 5.01 -8.66 5.70
N PHE A 257 6.12 -9.17 5.18
CA PHE A 257 6.49 -9.04 3.78
C PHE A 257 6.90 -10.39 3.19
N GLU A 258 6.58 -10.59 1.92
CA GLU A 258 7.08 -11.67 1.05
C GLU A 258 7.63 -10.99 -0.20
N PHE A 259 8.95 -11.05 -0.40
CA PHE A 259 9.64 -10.41 -1.52
C PHE A 259 10.18 -11.44 -2.51
N ILE A 260 9.70 -11.38 -3.75
CA ILE A 260 10.18 -12.17 -4.90
C ILE A 260 10.88 -11.25 -5.89
#